data_AF-A0A933D5Q2-F1
#
_entry.id   AF-A0A933D5Q2-F1
#
_cell.length_a   1.000
_cell.length_b   1.000
_cell.length_c   1.000
_cell.angle_alpha   90.00
_cell.angle_beta   90.00
_cell.angle_gamma   90.00
#
_symmetry.space_group_name_H-M   'P 1'
#
loop_
_entity.id
_entity.type
_entity.pdbx_description
1 polymer ?
#
loop_
_entity_poly.entity_id
_entity_poly.type
_entity_poly.pdbx_seq_one_letter_code
_entity_poly.pdbx_strand_id
1 'polypeptide(L)'
;MAMQKTSHSMQSTYPTHVPPREALSTLRKHMLVDGFEIVIDLKKSHGSFIIDAQDGKRYLDFFTFVASSPLGMNHPKMTTPEFLEKLAYVAVNKPSNSDIYTAEQADFLETLERVAIPKNLPHAFFIEG
;
A
#
# COMPACT_ATOMS: atom_id res chain seq x y z
N MET A 1 16.66 -33.98 13.79
CA MET A 1 16.82 -32.60 14.32
C MET A 1 15.93 -31.68 13.49
N ALA A 2 14.77 -31.31 14.04
CA ALA A 2 13.84 -30.40 13.37
C ALA A 2 14.30 -28.95 13.64
N MET A 3 14.62 -28.22 12.58
CA MET A 3 14.88 -26.77 12.65
C MET A 3 13.55 -26.05 12.92
N GLN A 4 13.45 -25.51 14.13
CA GLN A 4 12.36 -24.66 14.57
C GLN A 4 12.47 -23.32 13.83
N LYS A 5 11.60 -23.10 12.84
CA LYS A 5 11.46 -21.79 12.19
C LYS A 5 10.85 -20.83 13.22
N THR A 6 11.70 -20.07 13.88
CA THR A 6 11.31 -18.98 14.77
C THR A 6 10.72 -17.84 13.93
N SER A 7 9.39 -17.78 13.83
CA SER A 7 8.66 -16.65 13.28
C SER A 7 8.76 -15.45 14.23
N HIS A 8 9.87 -14.70 14.13
CA HIS A 8 9.95 -13.39 14.77
C HIS A 8 9.08 -12.41 13.97
N SER A 9 7.88 -12.12 14.46
CA SER A 9 7.14 -10.94 14.02
C SER A 9 7.95 -9.71 14.40
N MET A 10 8.68 -9.11 13.47
CA MET A 10 9.34 -7.83 13.71
C MET A 10 8.25 -6.78 13.99
N GLN A 11 8.10 -6.41 15.26
CA GLN A 11 7.27 -5.28 15.65
C GLN A 11 8.01 -3.99 15.25
N SER A 12 7.30 -3.04 14.66
CA SER A 12 7.88 -1.74 14.28
C SER A 12 8.39 -1.03 15.54
N THR A 13 9.59 -0.48 15.48
CA THR A 13 10.12 0.42 16.52
C THR A 13 9.40 1.77 16.53
N TYR A 14 8.57 2.04 15.53
CA TYR A 14 7.69 3.20 15.41
C TYR A 14 6.24 2.73 15.39
N PRO A 15 5.62 2.45 16.54
CA PRO A 15 4.23 2.04 16.61
C PRO A 15 3.30 3.24 16.37
N THR A 16 2.15 2.98 15.76
CA THR A 16 1.05 3.95 15.75
C THR A 16 0.52 4.11 17.17
N HIS A 17 0.46 5.35 17.66
CA HIS A 17 0.04 5.63 19.04
C HIS A 17 -1.48 5.69 19.23
N VAL A 18 -2.25 5.90 18.16
CA VAL A 18 -3.71 5.91 18.21
C VAL A 18 -4.24 4.48 18.14
N PRO A 19 -4.96 3.98 19.16
CA PRO A 19 -5.58 2.66 19.12
C PRO A 19 -6.63 2.57 17.99
N PRO A 20 -6.79 1.41 17.32
CA PRO A 20 -7.76 1.27 16.23
C PRO A 20 -9.19 1.69 16.61
N ARG A 21 -9.64 1.37 17.82
CA ARG A 21 -10.98 1.73 18.32
C ARG A 21 -11.20 3.23 18.52
N GLU A 22 -10.12 4.02 18.56
CA GLU A 22 -10.15 5.47 18.69
C GLU A 22 -9.84 6.18 17.37
N ALA A 23 -9.55 5.45 16.28
CA ALA A 23 -9.13 6.04 15.02
C ALA A 23 -10.23 6.95 14.43
N LEU A 24 -11.47 6.43 14.33
CA LEU A 24 -12.58 7.20 13.75
C LEU A 24 -12.95 8.41 14.61
N SER A 25 -12.97 8.28 15.94
CA SER A 25 -13.23 9.42 16.83
C SER A 25 -12.11 10.46 16.79
N THR A 26 -10.86 10.03 16.59
CA THR A 26 -9.72 10.94 16.40
C THR A 26 -9.84 11.73 15.09
N LEU A 27 -10.18 11.07 13.98
CA LEU A 27 -10.36 11.72 12.68
C LEU A 27 -11.53 12.72 12.70
N ARG A 28 -12.65 12.37 13.34
CA ARG A 28 -13.85 13.23 13.46
C ARG A 28 -13.60 14.59 14.11
N LYS A 29 -12.48 14.78 14.82
CA LYS A 29 -12.11 16.07 15.41
C LYS A 29 -11.78 17.13 14.35
N HIS A 30 -11.31 16.70 13.17
CA HIS A 30 -10.76 17.60 12.15
C HIS A 30 -11.22 17.29 10.72
N MET A 31 -11.93 16.19 10.51
CA MET A 31 -12.41 15.76 9.20
C MET A 31 -13.86 15.28 9.29
N LEU A 32 -14.61 15.47 8.20
CA LEU A 32 -15.86 14.73 8.02
C LEU A 32 -15.51 13.25 7.83
N VAL A 33 -16.12 12.38 8.66
CA VAL A 33 -15.92 10.93 8.60
C VAL A 33 -17.25 10.29 8.25
N ASP A 34 -17.55 10.23 6.96
CA ASP A 34 -18.79 9.73 6.35
C ASP A 34 -18.60 8.45 5.52
N GLY A 35 -17.39 7.87 5.58
CA GLY A 35 -17.07 6.58 4.97
C GLY A 35 -17.54 5.37 5.78
N PHE A 36 -16.92 4.21 5.54
CA PHE A 36 -17.21 2.98 6.28
C PHE A 36 -16.74 3.08 7.75
N GLU A 37 -17.50 2.49 8.68
CA GLU A 37 -17.12 2.33 10.10
C GLU A 37 -16.10 1.18 10.30
N ILE A 38 -15.09 1.08 9.43
CA ILE A 38 -14.05 0.04 9.42
C ILE A 38 -12.68 0.72 9.57
N VAL A 39 -11.83 0.19 10.45
CA VAL A 39 -10.42 0.62 10.54
C VAL A 39 -9.55 -0.52 10.02
N ILE A 40 -8.91 -0.33 8.87
CA ILE A 40 -8.17 -1.42 8.21
C ILE A 40 -6.93 -1.82 9.01
N ASP A 41 -6.78 -3.12 9.31
CA ASP A 41 -5.51 -3.70 9.73
C ASP A 41 -4.62 -3.89 8.49
N LEU A 42 -3.70 -2.94 8.27
CA LEU A 42 -2.79 -2.94 7.12
C LEU A 42 -1.86 -4.15 7.10
N LYS A 43 -1.58 -4.78 8.24
CA LYS A 43 -0.68 -5.95 8.31
C LYS A 43 -1.43 -7.25 8.06
N LYS A 44 -2.65 -7.38 8.57
CA LYS A 44 -3.42 -8.63 8.48
C LYS A 44 -4.33 -8.73 7.26
N SER A 45 -4.74 -7.61 6.66
CA SER A 45 -5.51 -7.62 5.42
C SER A 45 -4.70 -8.24 4.29
N HIS A 46 -5.33 -9.03 3.42
CA HIS A 46 -4.62 -9.77 2.36
C HIS A 46 -5.55 -10.20 1.23
N GLY A 47 -5.05 -10.19 0.00
CA GLY A 47 -5.82 -10.53 -1.20
C GLY A 47 -7.13 -9.74 -1.24
N SER A 48 -8.24 -10.45 -1.44
CA SER A 48 -9.60 -9.88 -1.46
C SER A 48 -10.22 -9.75 -0.05
N PHE A 49 -9.44 -9.71 1.02
CA PHE A 49 -9.95 -9.61 2.38
C PHE A 49 -9.40 -8.40 3.15
N ILE A 50 -10.32 -7.61 3.69
CA ILE A 50 -10.04 -6.54 4.65
C ILE A 50 -10.30 -7.08 6.06
N ILE A 51 -9.36 -6.86 6.97
CA ILE A 51 -9.51 -7.16 8.39
C ILE A 51 -9.74 -5.84 9.13
N ASP A 52 -10.84 -5.74 9.88
CA ASP A 52 -11.07 -4.61 10.77
C ASP A 52 -10.19 -4.76 12.02
N ALA A 53 -9.36 -3.76 12.27
CA ALA A 53 -8.46 -3.69 13.42
C ALA A 53 -9.19 -3.43 14.74
N GLN A 54 -10.46 -3.01 14.71
CA GLN A 54 -11.25 -2.71 15.92
C GLN A 54 -11.71 -3.99 16.66
N ASP A 55 -12.13 -4.99 15.89
CA ASP A 55 -12.78 -6.21 16.39
C ASP A 55 -12.24 -7.51 15.73
N GLY A 56 -11.38 -7.39 14.71
CA GLY A 56 -10.81 -8.53 13.98
C GLY A 56 -11.74 -9.10 12.90
N LYS A 57 -12.89 -8.48 12.63
CA LYS A 57 -13.86 -8.99 11.65
C LYS A 57 -13.27 -8.94 10.25
N ARG A 58 -13.52 -10.01 9.49
CA ARG A 58 -13.03 -10.19 8.13
C ARG A 58 -14.13 -9.88 7.12
N TYR A 59 -13.82 -9.00 6.17
CA TYR A 59 -14.69 -8.56 5.09
C TYR A 59 -14.15 -9.05 3.76
N LEU A 60 -15.00 -9.68 2.95
CA LEU A 60 -14.69 -9.97 1.55
C LEU A 60 -14.86 -8.67 0.75
N ASP A 61 -13.80 -8.24 0.09
CA ASP A 61 -13.69 -6.96 -0.58
C ASP A 61 -14.10 -7.05 -2.06
N PHE A 62 -15.28 -6.52 -2.37
CA PHE A 62 -15.76 -6.23 -3.73
C PHE A 62 -15.70 -4.73 -4.06
N PHE A 63 -15.07 -3.92 -3.20
CA PHE A 63 -14.96 -2.48 -3.33
C PHE A 63 -13.59 -2.07 -3.87
N THR A 64 -12.51 -2.72 -3.42
CA THR A 64 -11.13 -2.54 -3.93
C THR A 64 -10.67 -1.08 -3.93
N PHE A 65 -11.08 -0.33 -2.92
CA PHE A 65 -10.84 1.11 -2.77
C PHE A 65 -11.28 1.92 -4.00
N VAL A 66 -12.55 1.75 -4.39
CA VAL A 66 -13.09 2.35 -5.62
C VAL A 66 -12.31 1.87 -6.86
N ALA A 67 -12.14 0.55 -6.98
CA ALA A 67 -11.45 -0.11 -8.10
C ALA A 67 -9.99 0.33 -8.35
N SER A 68 -9.33 0.98 -7.38
CA SER A 68 -7.94 1.44 -7.51
C SER A 68 -6.89 0.40 -7.09
N SER A 69 -7.29 -0.70 -6.45
CA SER A 69 -6.40 -1.79 -6.03
C SER A 69 -6.53 -3.04 -6.90
N PRO A 70 -5.73 -3.18 -7.99
CA PRO A 70 -5.86 -4.29 -8.92
C PRO A 70 -5.37 -5.64 -8.37
N LEU A 71 -4.54 -5.65 -7.33
CA LEU A 71 -3.93 -6.86 -6.75
C LEU A 71 -4.50 -7.24 -5.38
N GLY A 72 -5.41 -6.42 -4.83
CA GLY A 72 -5.86 -6.54 -3.44
C GLY A 72 -4.78 -6.17 -2.42
N MET A 73 -5.05 -6.44 -1.15
CA MET A 73 -4.15 -6.08 -0.04
C MET A 73 -2.94 -7.02 0.03
N ASN A 74 -1.75 -6.48 0.30
CA ASN A 74 -0.54 -7.25 0.62
C ASN A 74 -0.23 -8.40 -0.35
N HIS A 75 -0.24 -8.11 -1.66
CA HIS A 75 0.10 -9.10 -2.67
C HIS A 75 1.50 -9.70 -2.40
N PRO A 76 1.68 -11.05 -2.43
CA PRO A 76 2.93 -11.69 -1.97
C PRO A 76 4.22 -11.20 -2.63
N LYS A 77 4.16 -10.79 -3.91
CA LYS A 77 5.32 -10.23 -4.63
C LYS A 77 5.67 -8.79 -4.24
N MET A 78 4.76 -8.08 -3.58
CA MET A 78 4.96 -6.71 -3.08
C MET A 78 5.45 -6.69 -1.62
N THR A 79 5.56 -7.86 -0.99
CA THR A 79 5.94 -8.02 0.42
C THR A 79 7.20 -8.87 0.58
N THR A 80 7.97 -9.08 -0.49
CA THR A 80 9.29 -9.74 -0.36
C THR A 80 10.28 -8.77 0.28
N PRO A 81 11.30 -9.27 1.00
CA PRO A 81 12.32 -8.41 1.61
C PRO A 81 12.97 -7.45 0.62
N GLU A 82 13.29 -7.94 -0.58
CA GLU A 82 13.97 -7.19 -1.64
C GLU A 82 13.07 -6.07 -2.20
N PHE A 83 11.78 -6.36 -2.38
CA PHE A 83 10.82 -5.36 -2.84
C PHE A 83 10.61 -4.28 -1.78
N LEU A 84 10.47 -4.68 -0.51
CA LEU A 84 10.28 -3.75 0.60
C LEU A 84 11.52 -2.88 0.83
N GLU A 85 12.73 -3.41 0.65
CA GLU A 85 13.96 -2.64 0.70
C GLU A 85 14.00 -1.54 -0.38
N LYS A 86 13.69 -1.89 -1.64
CA LYS A 86 13.59 -0.90 -2.72
C LYS A 86 12.54 0.15 -2.43
N LEU A 87 11.34 -0.28 -2.03
CA LEU A 87 10.24 0.63 -1.72
C LEU A 87 10.60 1.58 -0.57
N ALA A 88 11.26 1.09 0.48
CA ALA A 88 11.63 1.88 1.65
C ALA A 88 12.56 3.04 1.28
N TYR A 89 13.62 2.82 0.50
CA TYR A 89 14.55 3.92 0.19
C TYR A 89 13.93 4.94 -0.78
N VAL A 90 13.10 4.50 -1.72
CA VAL A 90 12.40 5.40 -2.65
C VAL A 90 11.39 6.27 -1.88
N ALA A 91 10.64 5.68 -0.95
CA ALA A 91 9.58 6.36 -0.21
C ALA A 91 10.06 7.44 0.78
N VAL A 92 11.36 7.46 1.13
CA VAL A 92 11.92 8.48 2.04
C VAL A 92 11.91 9.88 1.43
N ASN A 93 11.93 9.98 0.09
CA ASN A 93 12.01 11.25 -0.62
C ASN A 93 10.81 11.42 -1.59
N LYS A 94 10.43 12.67 -1.88
CA LYS A 94 9.42 13.00 -2.90
C LYS A 94 9.98 14.01 -3.91
N PRO A 95 10.83 13.57 -4.87
CA PRO A 95 11.38 14.45 -5.90
C PRO A 95 10.29 15.03 -6.80
N SER A 96 10.49 16.25 -7.30
CA SER A 96 9.68 16.83 -8.36
C SER A 96 10.11 16.25 -9.71
N ASN A 97 9.57 15.08 -10.06
CA ASN A 97 9.88 14.33 -11.28
C ASN A 97 9.60 15.09 -12.60
N SER A 98 8.93 16.25 -12.52
CA SER A 98 8.81 17.22 -13.60
C SER A 98 10.15 17.84 -13.99
N ASP A 99 11.00 18.11 -13.00
CA ASP A 99 12.23 18.90 -13.13
C ASP A 99 13.49 18.09 -12.83
N ILE A 100 13.41 17.12 -11.91
CA ILE A 100 14.54 16.31 -11.45
C ILE A 100 14.20 14.83 -11.63
N TYR A 101 14.91 14.18 -12.55
CA TYR A 101 14.65 12.79 -12.93
C TYR A 101 15.43 11.78 -12.07
N THR A 102 14.89 10.56 -11.94
CA THR A 102 15.54 9.44 -11.25
C THR A 102 15.63 8.20 -12.14
N ALA A 103 16.56 7.30 -11.83
CA ALA A 103 16.64 6.01 -12.51
C ALA A 103 15.37 5.18 -12.28
N GLU A 104 14.74 5.30 -11.11
CA GLU A 104 13.49 4.63 -10.75
C GLU A 104 12.31 5.11 -11.61
N GLN A 105 12.25 6.40 -11.95
CA GLN A 105 11.24 6.93 -12.87
C GLN A 105 11.41 6.33 -14.27
N ALA A 106 12.65 6.20 -14.76
CA ALA A 106 12.95 5.59 -16.05
C ALA A 106 12.62 4.09 -16.07
N ASP A 107 13.01 3.34 -15.04
CA ASP A 107 12.71 1.90 -14.85
C ASP A 107 11.19 1.62 -14.82
N PHE A 108 10.43 2.50 -14.14
CA PHE A 108 8.96 2.47 -14.18
C PHE A 108 8.42 2.68 -15.60
N LEU A 109 8.88 3.70 -16.31
CA LEU A 109 8.40 4.02 -17.66
C LEU A 109 8.75 2.91 -18.66
N GLU A 110 9.94 2.31 -18.60
CA GLU A 110 10.34 1.19 -19.45
C GLU A 110 9.40 -0.02 -19.25
N THR A 111 9.06 -0.33 -18.00
CA THR A 111 8.10 -1.41 -17.71
C THR A 111 6.69 -1.04 -18.18
N LEU A 112 6.25 0.20 -17.99
CA LEU A 112 4.94 0.65 -18.44
C LEU A 112 4.84 0.62 -19.97
N GLU A 113 5.87 1.05 -20.68
CA GLU A 113 5.95 0.98 -22.14
C GLU A 113 5.73 -0.46 -22.62
N ARG A 114 6.48 -1.40 -22.04
CA ARG A 114 6.42 -2.82 -22.40
C ARG A 114 5.05 -3.46 -22.12
N VAL A 115 4.35 -3.02 -21.07
CA VAL A 115 3.13 -3.70 -20.58
C VAL A 115 1.83 -3.02 -21.03
N ALA A 116 1.80 -1.69 -21.10
CA ALA A 116 0.56 -0.93 -21.15
C ALA A 116 0.52 0.23 -22.16
N ILE A 117 1.65 0.71 -22.70
CA ILE A 117 1.64 1.77 -23.72
C ILE A 117 1.44 1.14 -25.12
N PRO A 118 0.34 1.44 -25.82
CA PRO A 118 0.12 0.88 -27.15
C PRO A 118 0.94 1.63 -28.20
N LYS A 119 1.35 0.92 -29.27
CA LYS A 119 2.21 1.48 -30.33
C LYS A 119 1.65 2.74 -31.00
N ASN A 120 0.33 2.91 -31.02
CA ASN A 120 -0.33 4.05 -31.64
C ASN A 120 -0.56 5.23 -30.68
N LEU A 121 -0.22 5.12 -29.39
CA LEU A 121 -0.28 6.21 -28.40
C LEU A 121 1.03 6.24 -27.57
N PRO A 122 2.17 6.63 -28.17
CA PRO A 122 3.50 6.45 -27.56
C PRO A 122 3.85 7.48 -26.48
N HIS A 123 3.06 8.56 -26.33
CA HIS A 123 3.37 9.65 -25.41
C HIS A 123 2.67 9.45 -24.07
N ALA A 124 3.45 9.44 -22.99
CA ALA A 124 2.95 9.35 -21.62
C ALA A 124 3.12 10.68 -20.88
N PHE A 125 2.13 11.00 -20.04
CA PHE A 125 2.16 12.13 -19.11
C PHE A 125 1.58 11.65 -17.77
N PHE A 126 2.23 11.99 -16.65
CA PHE A 126 1.87 11.52 -15.31
C PHE A 126 1.51 12.69 -14.39
N ILE A 127 0.47 12.51 -13.56
CA ILE A 127 0.01 13.49 -12.57
C ILE A 127 -0.61 12.75 -11.36
N GLU A 128 -0.52 13.34 -10.17
CA GLU A 128 -1.27 12.87 -8.99
C GLU A 128 -2.64 13.59 -8.94
N GLY A 129 -3.72 12.87 -8.65
CA GLY A 129 -5.10 13.38 -8.59
C GLY A 129 -5.76 13.19 -7.23
#